data_AF-W8P9C6-F1
#
_entry.id   AF-W8P9C6-F1
#
_cell.length_a   1.000
_cell.length_b   1.000
_cell.length_c   1.000
_cell.angle_alpha   90.00
_cell.angle_beta   90.00
_cell.angle_gamma   90.00
#
_symmetry.space_group_name_H-M   'P 1'
#
loop_
_entity.id
_entity.type
_entity.pdbx_description
1 polymer ?
#
loop_
_entity_poly.entity_id
_entity_poly.type
_entity_poly.pdbx_seq_one_letter_code
_entity_poly.pdbx_strand_id
1 'polypeptide(L)'
;MLSLLDRPIEGKTIYSFGKVESRLGSGRYKVVFKERSIIMATEKQLDIGSWVRMYGMFRSGILRTIFVGGLSGVDINVLERAIEYVKQHL
;
A
#
# COMPACT_ATOMS: atom_id res chain seq x y z
N MET A 1 -17.18 7.34 -2.95
CA MET A 1 -16.39 8.16 -2.00
C MET A 1 -15.04 7.48 -1.71
N LEU A 2 -13.99 7.79 -2.47
CA LEU A 2 -12.62 7.26 -2.28
C LEU A 2 -11.82 8.09 -1.25
N SER A 3 -12.40 8.35 -0.08
CA SER A 3 -11.72 9.05 1.04
C SER A 3 -10.63 8.22 1.73
N LEU A 4 -10.33 7.02 1.20
CA LEU A 4 -9.57 5.95 1.87
C LEU A 4 -8.05 5.98 1.67
N LEU A 5 -7.52 6.95 0.94
CA LEU A 5 -6.11 6.93 0.52
C LEU A 5 -5.20 7.89 1.29
N ASP A 6 -5.75 8.87 2.03
CA ASP A 6 -4.93 9.89 2.68
C ASP A 6 -4.52 9.55 4.11
N ARG A 7 -5.37 8.82 4.83
CA ARG A 7 -5.05 8.29 6.16
C ARG A 7 -5.65 6.90 6.32
N PRO A 8 -4.88 5.91 6.77
CA PRO A 8 -5.44 4.60 7.08
C PRO A 8 -6.38 4.73 8.29
N ILE A 9 -7.63 4.30 8.14
CA ILE A 9 -8.66 4.35 9.18
C ILE A 9 -8.80 2.95 9.78
N GLU A 10 -8.71 2.86 11.10
CA GLU A 10 -8.87 1.60 11.84
C GLU A 10 -10.18 0.88 11.49
N GLY A 11 -10.09 -0.42 11.26
CA GLY A 11 -11.23 -1.27 10.92
C GLY A 11 -11.75 -1.12 9.48
N LYS A 12 -11.22 -0.17 8.69
CA LYS A 12 -11.58 -0.02 7.28
C LYS A 12 -10.65 -0.79 6.37
N THR A 13 -11.23 -1.23 5.26
CA THR A 13 -10.49 -1.81 4.16
C THR A 13 -9.87 -0.69 3.33
N ILE A 14 -8.60 -0.82 3.03
CA ILE A 14 -7.84 0.13 2.22
C ILE A 14 -7.28 -0.57 0.99
N TYR A 15 -7.24 0.17 -0.11
CA TYR A 15 -6.45 -0.16 -1.30
C TYR A 15 -5.30 0.84 -1.34
N SER A 16 -4.07 0.37 -1.52
CA SER A 16 -2.90 1.24 -1.51
C SER A 16 -1.77 0.66 -2.36
N PHE A 17 -0.69 1.40 -2.50
CA PHE A 17 0.54 0.97 -3.16
C PHE A 17 1.76 1.62 -2.52
N GLY A 18 2.94 1.04 -2.73
CA GLY A 18 4.18 1.60 -2.24
C GLY A 18 5.38 0.71 -2.55
N LYS A 19 6.57 1.20 -2.25
CA LYS A 19 7.83 0.48 -2.39
C LYS A 19 8.13 -0.27 -1.09
N VAL A 20 8.47 -1.55 -1.19
CA VAL A 20 8.94 -2.34 -0.04
C VAL A 20 10.31 -1.81 0.36
N GLU A 21 10.42 -1.18 1.53
CA GLU A 21 11.68 -0.61 2.01
C GLU A 21 12.47 -1.62 2.83
N SER A 22 11.80 -2.32 3.75
CA SER A 22 12.47 -3.25 4.66
C SER A 22 11.53 -4.35 5.16
N ARG A 23 12.13 -5.45 5.61
CA ARG A 23 11.43 -6.55 6.28
C ARG A 23 11.62 -6.41 7.79
N LEU A 24 10.51 -6.39 8.53
CA LEU A 24 10.48 -6.16 9.99
C LEU A 24 10.34 -7.47 10.79
N GLY A 25 10.22 -8.61 10.11
CA GLY A 25 10.03 -9.93 10.72
C GLY A 25 9.35 -10.91 9.75
N SER A 26 8.88 -12.04 10.26
CA SER A 26 8.12 -13.02 9.46
C SER A 26 6.82 -12.38 8.94
N GLY A 27 6.73 -12.20 7.61
CA GLY A 27 5.54 -11.68 6.94
C GLY A 27 5.24 -10.20 7.19
N ARG A 28 6.13 -9.44 7.84
CA ARG A 28 5.93 -7.99 8.10
C ARG A 28 6.93 -7.15 7.30
N TYR A 29 6.42 -6.12 6.65
CA TYR A 29 7.20 -5.25 5.78
C TYR A 29 6.86 -3.79 6.05
N LYS A 30 7.87 -2.91 5.99
CA LYS A 30 7.66 -1.48 5.88
C LYS A 30 7.55 -1.11 4.41
N VAL A 31 6.42 -0.51 4.04
CA VAL A 31 6.15 -0.04 2.69
C VAL A 31 6.11 1.48 2.71
N VAL A 32 6.80 2.12 1.77
CA VAL A 32 6.96 3.57 1.71
C VAL A 32 6.48 4.15 0.38
N PHE A 33 5.94 5.36 0.44
CA PHE A 33 5.64 6.18 -0.73
C PHE A 33 5.85 7.64 -0.36
N LYS A 34 6.80 8.31 -1.04
CA LYS A 34 7.28 9.65 -0.66
C LYS A 34 7.66 9.68 0.83
N GLU A 35 7.14 10.62 1.61
CA GLU A 35 7.40 10.76 3.04
C GLU A 35 6.50 9.89 3.94
N ARG A 36 5.59 9.10 3.33
CA ARG A 36 4.63 8.28 4.07
C ARG A 36 5.12 6.83 4.14
N SER A 37 4.79 6.18 5.24
CA SER A 37 5.05 4.75 5.41
C SER A 37 3.89 4.03 6.09
N ILE A 38 3.78 2.73 5.83
CA ILE A 38 2.84 1.84 6.47
C ILE A 38 3.52 0.51 6.78
N ILE A 39 3.17 -0.08 7.91
CA ILE A 39 3.56 -1.46 8.22
C ILE A 39 2.48 -2.38 7.66
N MET A 40 2.91 -3.34 6.86
CA MET A 40 2.03 -4.31 6.21
C MET A 40 2.38 -5.72 6.70
N ALA A 41 1.35 -6.54 6.91
CA ALA A 41 1.49 -7.97 7.19
C ALA A 41 0.87 -8.79 6.05
N THR A 42 1.65 -9.72 5.49
CA THR A 42 1.26 -10.59 4.38
C THR A 42 1.96 -11.95 4.47
N GLU A 43 1.32 -12.99 3.93
CA GLU A 43 1.91 -14.33 3.82
C GLU A 43 2.84 -14.46 2.60
N LYS A 44 2.72 -13.57 1.62
CA LYS A 44 3.61 -13.57 0.45
C LYS A 44 5.01 -13.08 0.83
N GLN A 45 6.02 -13.73 0.27
CA GLN A 45 7.37 -13.18 0.27
C GLN A 45 7.44 -12.04 -0.73
N LEU A 46 8.01 -10.91 -0.29
CA LEU A 46 8.16 -9.71 -1.11
C LEU A 46 9.63 -9.31 -1.15
N ASP A 47 10.08 -8.91 -2.33
CA ASP A 47 11.44 -8.42 -2.53
C ASP A 47 11.57 -6.98 -2.05
N ILE A 48 12.65 -6.71 -1.31
CA ILE A 48 13.01 -5.34 -0.93
C ILE A 48 13.31 -4.55 -2.21
N GLY A 49 12.78 -3.33 -2.28
CA GLY A 49 12.89 -2.46 -3.44
C GLY A 49 11.77 -2.62 -4.46
N SER A 50 10.96 -3.69 -4.38
CA SER A 50 9.84 -3.88 -5.29
C SER A 50 8.70 -2.91 -5.00
N TRP A 51 8.01 -2.48 -6.07
CA TRP A 51 6.74 -1.76 -5.95
C TRP A 51 5.60 -2.76 -5.88
N VAL A 52 4.70 -2.57 -4.93
CA VAL A 52 3.55 -3.45 -4.70
C VAL A 52 2.27 -2.64 -4.57
N ARG A 53 1.17 -3.23 -5.05
CA ARG A 53 -0.19 -2.84 -4.70
C ARG A 53 -0.73 -3.79 -3.64
N MET A 54 -1.54 -3.26 -2.74
CA MET A 54 -2.04 -3.99 -1.59
C MET A 54 -3.49 -3.64 -1.32
N TYR A 55 -4.23 -4.64 -0.85
CA TYR A 55 -5.61 -4.51 -0.41
C TYR A 55 -5.77 -5.29 0.89
N GLY A 56 -6.38 -4.67 1.88
CA GLY A 56 -6.52 -5.30 3.19
C GLY A 56 -7.17 -4.39 4.22
N MET A 57 -7.28 -4.90 5.44
CA MET A 57 -7.87 -4.17 6.56
C MET A 57 -6.79 -3.55 7.43
N PHE A 58 -6.92 -2.26 7.74
CA PHE A 58 -6.01 -1.60 8.68
C PHE A 58 -6.45 -1.90 10.11
N ARG A 59 -5.59 -2.57 10.87
CA ARG A 59 -5.83 -2.89 12.28
C ARG A 59 -4.59 -2.70 13.14
N SER A 60 -4.73 -1.98 14.24
CA SER A 60 -3.68 -1.76 15.24
C SER A 60 -2.39 -1.20 14.61
N GLY A 61 -2.52 -0.26 13.68
CA GLY A 61 -1.37 0.34 12.99
C GLY A 61 -0.74 -0.53 11.89
N ILE A 62 -1.32 -1.70 11.59
CA ILE A 62 -0.81 -2.64 10.60
C ILE A 62 -1.87 -2.89 9.53
N LEU A 63 -1.48 -2.77 8.26
CA LEU A 63 -2.29 -3.26 7.16
C LEU A 63 -2.18 -4.78 7.05
N ARG A 64 -3.24 -5.50 7.42
CA ARG A 64 -3.33 -6.96 7.20
C ARG A 64 -3.84 -7.20 5.79
N THR A 65 -2.95 -7.67 4.90
CA THR A 65 -3.31 -7.83 3.49
C THR A 65 -4.21 -9.03 3.27
N ILE A 66 -5.27 -8.84 2.51
CA ILE A 66 -6.01 -9.90 1.84
C ILE A 66 -5.34 -10.20 0.49
N PHE A 67 -4.80 -9.17 -0.16
CA PHE A 67 -4.11 -9.28 -1.43
C PHE A 67 -2.88 -8.38 -1.47
N VAL A 68 -1.81 -8.90 -2.07
CA VAL A 68 -0.64 -8.13 -2.49
C VAL A 68 -0.16 -8.64 -3.84
N GLY A 69 0.21 -7.71 -4.72
CA GLY A 69 0.71 -7.99 -6.06
C GLY A 69 1.77 -6.97 -6.48
N GLY A 70 2.76 -7.42 -7.24
CA GLY A 70 3.79 -6.56 -7.79
C GLY A 70 3.24 -5.55 -8.81
N LEU A 71 3.91 -4.41 -8.92
CA LEU A 71 3.67 -3.35 -9.89
C LEU A 71 4.84 -3.24 -10.90
N SER A 72 5.45 -4.36 -11.25
CA SER A 72 6.52 -4.41 -12.25
C SER A 72 6.03 -3.86 -13.58
N GLY A 73 6.78 -2.91 -14.16
CA GLY A 73 6.43 -2.26 -15.43
C GLY A 73 5.39 -1.14 -15.33
N VAL A 74 4.94 -0.78 -14.12
CA VAL A 74 4.03 0.36 -13.92
C VAL A 74 4.85 1.63 -13.64
N ASP A 75 4.59 2.70 -14.40
CA ASP A 75 5.08 4.03 -14.06
C ASP A 75 4.29 4.56 -12.85
N ILE A 76 4.99 4.65 -11.71
CA ILE A 76 4.39 5.06 -10.45
C ILE A 76 3.93 6.53 -10.45
N ASN A 77 4.60 7.40 -11.21
CA ASN A 77 4.19 8.80 -11.32
C ASN A 77 2.87 8.93 -12.09
N VAL A 78 2.71 8.14 -13.15
CA VAL A 78 1.45 8.08 -13.91
C VAL A 78 0.32 7.51 -13.05
N LEU A 79 0.59 6.43 -12.31
CA LEU A 79 -0.38 5.84 -11.38
C LEU A 79 -0.84 6.83 -10.31
N GLU A 80 0.10 7.57 -9.71
CA GLU A 80 -0.24 8.61 -8.73
C GLU A 80 -1.16 9.66 -9.34
N ARG A 81 -0.79 10.22 -10.50
CA ARG A 81 -1.61 11.23 -11.19
C ARG A 81 -3.01 10.71 -11.55
N ALA A 82 -3.11 9.45 -11.96
CA ALA A 82 -4.40 8.82 -12.25
C ALA A 82 -5.27 8.72 -10.98
N ILE A 83 -4.68 8.34 -9.85
CA ILE A 83 -5.39 8.28 -8.56
C ILE A 83 -5.85 9.67 -8.12
N GLU A 84 -4.99 10.69 -8.24
CA GLU A 84 -5.32 12.07 -7.91
C GLU A 84 -6.47 12.60 -8.79
N TYR A 85 -6.43 12.33 -10.09
CA TYR A 85 -7.50 12.67 -11.02
C TYR A 85 -8.83 12.04 -10.59
N VAL A 86 -8.85 10.73 -10.31
CA VAL A 86 -10.09 10.05 -9.88
C VAL A 86 -10.61 10.61 -8.56
N LYS A 87 -9.74 10.95 -7.60
CA LYS A 87 -10.16 11.55 -6.32
C LYS A 87 -10.86 12.90 -6.49
N GLN A 88 -10.42 13.71 -7.45
CA GLN A 88 -10.99 15.05 -7.69
C GLN A 88 -12.36 15.00 -8.39
N HIS A 89 -12.68 13.88 -9.04
CA HIS A 89 -13.88 13.71 -9.86
C HIS A 89 -14.89 12.71 -9.26
N LEU A 90 -14.75 12.36 -7.98
CA LEU A 90 -15.65 11.51 -7.19
C LEU A 90 -16.23 12.27 -6.01
#